data_AF-X1D626-F1
#
_entry.id   AF-X1D626-F1
#
_cell.length_a   1.000
_cell.length_b   1.000
_cell.length_c   1.000
_cell.angle_alpha   90.00
_cell.angle_beta   90.00
_cell.angle_gamma   90.00
#
_symmetry.space_group_name_H-M   'P 1'
#
loop_
_entity.id
_entity.type
_entity.pdbx_description
1 polymer ?
#
loop_
_entity_poly.entity_id
_entity_poly.type
_entity_poly.pdbx_seq_one_letter_code
_entity_poly.pdbx_strand_id
1 'polypeptide(L)'
;TNRLVKYKKFQRLRVSFFRQKIKYNFNKALHNLTILAVFASLIHTLISDISLIMRVVYIFFFGITFIGWVYHKFIRRFRSESDPFIYRKASWDLSVSEVETEKNSKLTLKLLEKVPSLYPCFQCGICAESCPVAQVTEGKYNPRSLILKVLLGLETQIFSPENAFTIWGCTVCDTCNEVCPQKVEPTELFTTLKNMSTERGEAPPHYYTQAETILEHGKAIPSQPAIERRREELKLPPIQKPDVNEIQKLLSSTKISNILSKI
;
A
#
# COMPACT_ATOMS: atom_id res chain seq x y z
N THR A 1 -11.34 -16.35 -30.85
CA THR A 1 -12.01 -16.97 -29.69
C THR A 1 -11.27 -16.58 -28.41
N ASN A 2 -11.86 -15.63 -27.68
CA ASN A 2 -11.13 -14.71 -26.80
C ASN A 2 -10.73 -15.35 -25.45
N ARG A 3 -9.44 -15.66 -25.25
CA ARG A 3 -8.88 -16.26 -24.02
C ARG A 3 -9.08 -15.39 -22.76
N LEU A 4 -9.32 -14.09 -22.92
CA LEU A 4 -9.54 -13.13 -21.83
C LEU A 4 -10.92 -13.30 -21.15
N VAL A 5 -11.95 -13.72 -21.89
CA VAL A 5 -13.31 -13.94 -21.34
C VAL A 5 -13.36 -15.18 -20.44
N LYS A 6 -12.62 -16.24 -20.79
CA LYS A 6 -12.44 -17.42 -19.92
C LYS A 6 -11.73 -17.03 -18.61
N TYR A 7 -10.78 -16.11 -18.64
CA TYR A 7 -10.04 -15.68 -17.45
C TYR A 7 -10.92 -14.92 -16.46
N LYS A 8 -11.81 -14.01 -16.93
CA LYS A 8 -12.77 -13.28 -16.07
C LYS A 8 -13.77 -14.22 -15.37
N LYS A 9 -14.29 -15.25 -16.05
CA LYS A 9 -15.24 -16.21 -15.45
C LYS A 9 -14.56 -17.09 -14.39
N PHE A 10 -13.34 -17.56 -14.65
CA PHE A 10 -12.55 -18.31 -13.68
C PHE A 10 -12.08 -17.47 -12.49
N GLN A 11 -11.76 -16.19 -12.69
CA GLN A 11 -11.43 -15.28 -11.59
C GLN A 11 -12.65 -14.96 -10.72
N ARG A 12 -13.83 -14.69 -11.30
CA ARG A 12 -15.07 -14.48 -10.53
C ARG A 12 -15.45 -15.73 -9.74
N LEU A 13 -15.32 -16.91 -10.34
CA LEU A 13 -15.48 -18.18 -9.64
C LEU A 13 -14.44 -18.35 -8.52
N ARG A 14 -13.14 -18.08 -8.77
CA ARG A 14 -12.10 -18.14 -7.72
C ARG A 14 -12.38 -17.21 -6.56
N VAL A 15 -12.81 -15.97 -6.82
CA VAL A 15 -13.13 -14.97 -5.79
C VAL A 15 -14.39 -15.39 -5.02
N SER A 16 -15.41 -15.95 -5.68
CA SER A 16 -16.60 -16.53 -5.05
C SER A 16 -16.25 -17.73 -4.17
N PHE A 17 -15.45 -18.67 -4.68
CA PHE A 17 -14.96 -19.84 -3.93
C PHE A 17 -14.05 -19.46 -2.75
N PHE A 18 -13.28 -18.37 -2.89
CA PHE A 18 -12.45 -17.81 -1.82
C PHE A 18 -13.30 -17.11 -0.75
N ARG A 19 -14.37 -16.40 -1.13
CA ARG A 19 -15.35 -15.82 -0.20
C ARG A 19 -16.14 -16.88 0.58
N GLN A 20 -16.49 -18.00 -0.06
CA GLN A 20 -17.35 -19.02 0.55
C GLN A 20 -16.60 -20.07 1.41
N LYS A 21 -15.28 -19.94 1.66
CA LYS A 21 -14.45 -20.94 2.39
C LYS A 21 -14.51 -22.39 1.83
N ILE A 22 -15.13 -22.61 0.65
CA ILE A 22 -15.46 -23.94 0.11
C ILE A 22 -14.21 -24.79 -0.12
N LYS A 23 -13.13 -24.22 -0.70
CA LYS A 23 -11.88 -24.97 -0.93
C LYS A 23 -11.19 -25.39 0.37
N TYR A 24 -11.29 -24.58 1.42
CA TYR A 24 -10.72 -24.93 2.72
C TYR A 24 -11.49 -26.10 3.34
N ASN A 25 -12.83 -26.02 3.34
CA ASN A 25 -13.67 -27.08 3.91
C ASN A 25 -13.60 -28.39 3.11
N PHE A 26 -13.55 -28.33 1.77
CA PHE A 26 -13.42 -29.50 0.92
C PHE A 26 -12.03 -30.15 1.06
N ASN A 27 -10.95 -29.37 1.03
CA ASN A 27 -9.60 -29.92 1.25
C ASN A 27 -9.44 -30.47 2.68
N LYS A 28 -10.06 -29.82 3.68
CA LYS A 28 -10.09 -30.32 5.06
C LYS A 28 -10.86 -31.64 5.16
N ALA A 29 -11.99 -31.77 4.47
CA ALA A 29 -12.76 -33.00 4.42
C ALA A 29 -11.98 -34.13 3.73
N LEU A 30 -11.41 -33.87 2.54
CA LEU A 30 -10.60 -34.84 1.79
C LEU A 30 -9.38 -35.29 2.61
N HIS A 31 -8.71 -34.36 3.28
CA HIS A 31 -7.56 -34.67 4.14
C HIS A 31 -7.97 -35.48 5.39
N ASN A 32 -9.13 -35.22 5.98
CA ASN A 32 -9.65 -36.06 7.07
C ASN A 32 -9.97 -37.47 6.58
N LEU A 33 -10.47 -37.60 5.35
CA LEU A 33 -10.83 -38.87 4.73
C LEU A 33 -9.60 -39.74 4.42
N THR A 34 -8.51 -39.13 3.92
CA THR A 34 -7.24 -39.85 3.70
C THR A 34 -6.63 -40.36 4.99
N ILE A 35 -6.76 -39.63 6.10
CA ILE A 35 -6.28 -40.07 7.41
C ILE A 35 -7.10 -41.25 7.92
N LEU A 36 -8.42 -41.19 7.82
CA LEU A 36 -9.29 -42.30 8.20
C LEU A 36 -8.95 -43.57 7.42
N ALA A 37 -8.67 -43.45 6.12
CA ALA A 37 -8.20 -44.58 5.31
C ALA A 37 -6.85 -45.14 5.79
N VAL A 38 -5.91 -44.26 6.17
CA VAL A 38 -4.60 -44.67 6.71
C VAL A 38 -4.75 -45.38 8.07
N PHE A 39 -5.61 -44.88 8.98
CA PHE A 39 -5.92 -45.57 10.24
C PHE A 39 -6.62 -46.92 10.02
N ALA A 40 -7.57 -46.98 9.08
CA ALA A 40 -8.23 -48.24 8.72
C ALA A 40 -7.21 -49.27 8.17
N SER A 41 -6.25 -48.82 7.37
CA SER A 41 -5.17 -49.69 6.87
C SER A 41 -4.28 -50.21 8.00
N LEU A 42 -3.93 -49.37 8.99
CA LEU A 42 -3.18 -49.80 10.17
C LEU A 42 -3.95 -50.84 11.00
N ILE A 43 -5.24 -50.61 11.25
CA ILE A 43 -6.10 -51.55 11.99
C ILE A 43 -6.17 -52.89 11.26
N HIS A 44 -6.37 -52.87 9.93
CA HIS A 44 -6.36 -54.08 9.11
C HIS A 44 -5.04 -54.83 9.22
N THR A 45 -3.89 -54.13 9.15
CA THR A 45 -2.56 -54.74 9.32
C THR A 45 -2.36 -55.37 10.70
N LEU A 46 -2.94 -54.81 11.76
CA LEU A 46 -2.82 -55.35 13.12
C LEU A 46 -3.66 -56.63 13.35
N ILE A 47 -4.81 -56.74 12.67
CA ILE A 47 -5.76 -57.86 12.84
C ILE A 47 -5.47 -59.00 11.87
N SER A 48 -4.93 -58.72 10.69
CA SER A 48 -4.69 -59.74 9.65
C SER A 48 -3.46 -60.60 9.91
N ASP A 49 -3.54 -61.89 9.55
CA ASP A 49 -2.43 -62.85 9.62
C ASP A 49 -1.42 -62.60 8.50
N ILE A 50 -0.63 -61.54 8.66
CA ILE A 50 0.46 -61.17 7.76
C ILE A 50 1.79 -61.49 8.46
N SER A 51 2.82 -61.85 7.67
CA SER A 51 4.18 -62.05 8.15
C SER A 51 4.71 -60.87 8.97
N LEU A 52 5.55 -61.16 9.97
CA LEU A 52 6.13 -60.16 10.88
C LEU A 52 6.86 -59.04 10.13
N ILE A 53 7.58 -59.39 9.05
CA ILE A 53 8.34 -58.44 8.22
C ILE A 53 7.39 -57.41 7.60
N MET A 54 6.27 -57.85 7.03
CA MET A 54 5.30 -56.94 6.42
C MET A 54 4.61 -56.04 7.45
N ARG A 55 4.33 -56.55 8.66
CA ARG A 55 3.79 -55.73 9.75
C ARG A 55 4.72 -54.58 10.12
N VAL A 56 6.03 -54.84 10.23
CA VAL A 56 7.03 -53.81 10.52
C VAL A 56 7.08 -52.75 9.42
N VAL A 57 7.05 -53.16 8.15
CA VAL A 57 7.06 -52.25 7.00
C VAL A 57 5.83 -51.32 7.01
N TYR A 58 4.63 -51.85 7.23
CA TYR A 58 3.41 -51.05 7.26
C TYR A 58 3.36 -50.07 8.45
N ILE A 59 3.81 -50.49 9.64
CA ILE A 59 3.90 -49.61 10.81
C ILE A 59 4.88 -48.45 10.56
N PHE A 60 6.01 -48.71 9.90
CA PHE A 60 6.98 -47.68 9.54
C PHE A 60 6.40 -46.62 8.59
N PHE A 61 5.73 -47.05 7.50
CA PHE A 61 5.08 -46.12 6.56
C PHE A 61 3.91 -45.36 7.20
N PHE A 62 3.16 -46.00 8.10
CA PHE A 62 2.15 -45.31 8.92
C PHE A 62 2.79 -44.23 9.80
N GLY A 63 3.93 -44.52 10.46
CA GLY A 63 4.65 -43.55 11.27
C GLY A 63 5.06 -42.31 10.49
N ILE A 64 5.64 -42.48 9.29
CA ILE A 64 6.04 -41.35 8.42
C ILE A 64 4.83 -40.50 8.03
N THR A 65 3.74 -41.14 7.60
CA THR A 65 2.53 -40.43 7.17
C THR A 65 1.82 -39.73 8.34
N PHE A 66 1.83 -40.33 9.53
CA PHE A 66 1.28 -39.75 10.75
C PHE A 66 2.11 -38.55 11.23
N ILE A 67 3.45 -38.66 11.26
CA ILE A 67 4.34 -37.54 11.59
C ILE A 67 4.16 -36.39 10.60
N GLY A 68 4.12 -36.69 9.30
CA GLY A 68 3.85 -35.70 8.26
C GLY A 68 2.49 -35.02 8.43
N TRP A 69 1.47 -35.76 8.86
CA TRP A 69 0.16 -35.21 9.18
C TRP A 69 0.19 -34.29 10.41
N VAL A 70 0.81 -34.72 11.51
CA VAL A 70 0.96 -33.91 12.73
C VAL A 70 1.72 -32.63 12.41
N TYR A 71 2.85 -32.75 11.71
CA TYR A 71 3.63 -31.60 11.22
C TYR A 71 2.74 -30.66 10.41
N HIS A 72 2.04 -31.17 9.40
CA HIS A 72 1.21 -30.33 8.54
C HIS A 72 0.05 -29.67 9.29
N LYS A 73 -0.60 -30.35 10.24
CA LYS A 73 -1.76 -29.83 10.99
C LYS A 73 -1.37 -28.86 12.10
N PHE A 74 -0.27 -29.12 12.81
CA PHE A 74 0.21 -28.29 13.90
C PHE A 74 1.06 -27.13 13.38
N ILE A 75 2.07 -27.39 12.54
CA ILE A 75 3.00 -26.36 12.08
C ILE A 75 2.37 -25.42 11.04
N ARG A 76 1.46 -25.85 10.16
CA ARG A 76 0.71 -24.86 9.33
C ARG A 76 -0.19 -23.96 10.15
N ARG A 77 -0.70 -24.43 11.28
CA ARG A 77 -1.53 -23.61 12.17
C ARG A 77 -0.71 -22.48 12.80
N PHE A 78 0.58 -22.70 13.03
CA PHE A 78 1.51 -21.65 13.46
C PHE A 78 2.10 -20.83 12.29
N ARG A 79 2.14 -21.37 11.06
CA ARG A 79 2.64 -20.64 9.88
C ARG A 79 1.68 -19.54 9.38
N SER A 80 0.54 -19.33 10.04
CA SER A 80 -0.42 -18.28 9.69
C SER A 80 -0.12 -16.92 10.33
N GLU A 81 1.01 -16.72 11.01
CA GLU A 81 1.42 -15.39 11.50
C GLU A 81 2.47 -14.71 10.61
N SER A 82 3.05 -15.44 9.66
CA SER A 82 4.06 -14.91 8.73
C SER A 82 3.55 -14.83 7.29
N ASP A 83 2.24 -14.67 7.09
CA ASP A 83 1.70 -14.40 5.76
C ASP A 83 1.58 -12.86 5.58
N PRO A 84 2.49 -12.20 4.83
CA PRO A 84 2.40 -10.77 4.56
C PRO A 84 1.10 -10.38 3.83
N PHE A 85 0.29 -11.36 3.38
CA PHE A 85 -1.03 -11.14 2.80
C PHE A 85 -2.19 -11.13 3.80
N ILE A 86 -1.96 -11.32 5.11
CA ILE A 86 -3.01 -11.19 6.14
C ILE A 86 -3.47 -9.73 6.28
N TYR A 87 -2.56 -8.77 6.13
CA TYR A 87 -2.83 -7.33 6.12
C TYR A 87 -3.57 -6.85 4.86
N ARG A 88 -3.82 -7.74 3.87
CA ARG A 88 -4.45 -7.40 2.58
C ARG A 88 -5.95 -7.14 2.66
N LYS A 89 -6.57 -7.07 3.84
CA LYS A 89 -8.01 -6.89 3.97
C LYS A 89 -8.36 -5.71 4.85
N ALA A 90 -7.90 -4.53 4.43
CA ALA A 90 -8.72 -3.38 4.66
C ALA A 90 -10.05 -3.55 3.90
N SER A 91 -11.19 -3.26 4.55
CA SER A 91 -12.54 -3.51 4.00
C SER A 91 -12.77 -2.83 2.64
N TRP A 92 -12.03 -1.76 2.36
CA TRP A 92 -12.13 -0.91 1.17
C TRP A 92 -11.33 -1.39 -0.05
N ASP A 93 -10.50 -2.44 0.07
CA ASP A 93 -9.69 -2.95 -1.06
C ASP A 93 -10.50 -3.75 -2.10
N LEU A 94 -11.83 -3.87 -1.93
CA LEU A 94 -12.71 -4.69 -2.79
C LEU A 94 -13.42 -3.90 -3.91
N SER A 95 -13.37 -2.57 -3.91
CA SER A 95 -13.98 -1.74 -4.96
C SER A 95 -12.94 -1.35 -6.02
N VAL A 96 -12.71 -2.23 -6.98
CA VAL A 96 -11.95 -1.88 -8.19
C VAL A 96 -12.97 -1.62 -9.31
N SER A 97 -13.19 -0.35 -9.66
CA SER A 97 -13.83 -0.01 -10.92
C SER A 97 -12.85 -0.32 -12.06
N GLU A 98 -13.26 -1.14 -13.04
CA GLU A 98 -12.50 -1.31 -14.28
C GLU A 98 -12.59 -0.01 -15.07
N VAL A 99 -11.63 0.91 -14.86
CA VAL A 99 -11.50 2.11 -15.68
C VAL A 99 -10.42 1.84 -16.73
N GLU A 100 -10.84 1.69 -17.98
CA GLU A 100 -9.96 1.55 -19.13
C GLU A 100 -9.20 2.87 -19.29
N THR A 101 -7.95 2.90 -18.84
CA THR A 101 -7.10 4.09 -18.81
C THR A 101 -5.83 3.83 -19.60
N GLU A 102 -5.43 4.81 -20.40
CA GLU A 102 -4.20 4.78 -21.17
C GLU A 102 -3.00 4.70 -20.22
N LYS A 103 -2.08 3.78 -20.50
CA LYS A 103 -0.89 3.55 -19.67
C LYS A 103 0.28 4.36 -20.21
N ASN A 104 0.78 5.30 -19.43
CA ASN A 104 2.00 6.04 -19.72
C ASN A 104 3.23 5.37 -19.08
N SER A 105 3.83 4.43 -19.81
CA SER A 105 5.05 3.73 -19.34
C SER A 105 6.25 4.68 -19.17
N LYS A 106 6.31 5.77 -19.94
CA LYS A 106 7.38 6.78 -19.85
C LYS A 106 7.32 7.54 -18.53
N LEU A 107 6.12 7.88 -18.06
CA LEU A 107 5.92 8.48 -16.75
C LEU A 107 6.40 7.56 -15.63
N THR A 108 6.03 6.27 -15.68
CA THR A 108 6.47 5.28 -14.70
C THR A 108 7.98 5.18 -14.63
N LEU A 109 8.67 5.09 -15.79
CA LEU A 109 10.13 5.04 -15.83
C LEU A 109 10.76 6.30 -15.23
N LYS A 110 10.23 7.49 -15.57
CA LYS A 110 10.70 8.77 -14.99
C LYS A 110 10.55 8.80 -13.46
N LEU A 111 9.46 8.24 -12.93
CA LEU A 111 9.23 8.17 -11.49
C LEU A 111 10.12 7.13 -10.80
N LEU A 112 10.39 5.99 -11.44
CA LEU A 112 11.34 4.99 -10.93
C LEU A 112 12.78 5.49 -10.95
N GLU A 113 13.16 6.32 -11.93
CA GLU A 113 14.47 6.97 -11.97
C GLU A 113 14.63 7.98 -10.83
N LYS A 114 13.57 8.74 -10.53
CA LYS A 114 13.56 9.69 -9.41
C LYS A 114 13.49 9.02 -8.05
N VAL A 115 12.76 7.91 -7.93
CA VAL A 115 12.54 7.16 -6.68
C VAL A 115 12.82 5.67 -6.92
N PRO A 116 14.11 5.27 -6.96
CA PRO A 116 14.51 3.88 -7.24
C PRO A 116 14.04 2.89 -6.18
N SER A 117 13.85 3.36 -4.94
CA SER A 117 13.36 2.56 -3.81
C SER A 117 11.95 1.99 -4.05
N LEU A 118 11.23 2.46 -5.07
CA LEU A 118 9.91 1.95 -5.47
C LEU A 118 9.96 0.58 -6.17
N TYR A 119 11.09 0.23 -6.80
CA TYR A 119 11.24 -1.03 -7.56
C TYR A 119 10.88 -2.31 -6.77
N PRO A 120 11.31 -2.51 -5.51
CA PRO A 120 10.96 -3.70 -4.73
C PRO A 120 9.52 -3.71 -4.19
N CYS A 121 8.68 -2.72 -4.52
CA CYS A 121 7.30 -2.68 -4.05
C CYS A 121 6.47 -3.86 -4.59
N PHE A 122 6.00 -4.70 -3.67
CA PHE A 122 5.23 -5.92 -3.93
C PHE A 122 3.75 -5.82 -3.49
N GLN A 123 3.28 -4.60 -3.22
CA GLN A 123 1.87 -4.30 -2.93
C GLN A 123 1.29 -5.01 -1.69
N CYS A 124 2.07 -5.13 -0.61
CA CYS A 124 1.64 -5.76 0.64
C CYS A 124 0.55 -4.99 1.39
N GLY A 125 0.58 -3.66 1.34
CA GLY A 125 -0.46 -2.78 1.89
C GLY A 125 -0.28 -2.29 3.32
N ILE A 126 0.83 -2.65 3.99
CA ILE A 126 1.15 -2.14 5.33
C ILE A 126 1.16 -0.61 5.37
N CYS A 127 1.59 0.05 4.29
CA CYS A 127 1.55 1.52 4.17
C CYS A 127 0.13 2.08 4.20
N ALA A 128 -0.86 1.37 3.67
CA ALA A 128 -2.26 1.81 3.69
C ALA A 128 -2.91 1.54 5.04
N GLU A 129 -2.60 0.42 5.67
CA GLU A 129 -3.08 0.09 7.02
C GLU A 129 -2.55 1.06 8.09
N SER A 130 -1.26 1.41 8.01
CA SER A 130 -0.61 2.29 8.98
C SER A 130 -0.87 3.78 8.71
N CYS A 131 -1.56 4.12 7.62
CA CYS A 131 -1.78 5.51 7.25
C CYS A 131 -2.97 6.11 8.02
N PRO A 132 -2.77 7.16 8.83
CA PRO A 132 -3.86 7.79 9.57
C PRO A 132 -4.91 8.40 8.64
N VAL A 133 -4.49 8.93 7.50
CA VAL A 133 -5.40 9.51 6.49
C VAL A 133 -6.25 8.42 5.85
N ALA A 134 -5.67 7.26 5.53
CA ALA A 134 -6.43 6.15 4.98
C ALA A 134 -7.49 5.64 5.97
N GLN A 135 -7.16 5.59 7.27
CA GLN A 135 -8.11 5.19 8.31
C GLN A 135 -9.26 6.19 8.46
N VAL A 136 -8.97 7.48 8.59
CA VAL A 136 -9.99 8.53 8.78
C VAL A 136 -10.88 8.70 7.54
N THR A 137 -10.34 8.44 6.36
CA THR A 137 -11.06 8.59 5.09
C THR A 137 -11.68 7.30 4.59
N GLU A 138 -11.66 6.24 5.40
CA GLU A 138 -12.19 4.91 5.07
C GLU A 138 -11.67 4.38 3.73
N GLY A 139 -10.38 4.63 3.45
CA GLY A 139 -9.70 4.18 2.25
C GLY A 139 -9.90 5.06 1.01
N LYS A 140 -10.63 6.17 1.10
CA LYS A 140 -10.71 7.16 0.01
C LYS A 140 -9.32 7.69 -0.36
N TYR A 141 -8.47 7.94 0.65
CA TYR A 141 -7.03 8.03 0.45
C TYR A 141 -6.39 6.66 0.68
N ASN A 142 -5.57 6.19 -0.26
CA ASN A 142 -4.91 4.90 -0.14
C ASN A 142 -3.51 4.94 -0.77
N PRO A 143 -2.43 4.98 0.04
CA PRO A 143 -1.06 5.08 -0.47
C PRO A 143 -0.63 3.85 -1.29
N ARG A 144 -1.13 2.65 -0.94
CA ARG A 144 -0.90 1.42 -1.72
C ARG A 144 -1.47 1.54 -3.13
N SER A 145 -2.71 2.03 -3.24
CA SER A 145 -3.39 2.26 -4.52
C SER A 145 -2.66 3.28 -5.38
N LEU A 146 -2.21 4.39 -4.78
CA LEU A 146 -1.42 5.40 -5.50
C LEU A 146 -0.11 4.82 -6.04
N ILE A 147 0.65 4.07 -5.22
CA ILE A 147 1.87 3.39 -5.68
C ILE A 147 1.56 2.45 -6.86
N LEU A 148 0.46 1.70 -6.79
CA LEU A 148 0.05 0.81 -7.88
C LEU A 148 -0.27 1.59 -9.16
N LYS A 149 -0.99 2.70 -9.07
CA LYS A 149 -1.29 3.58 -10.22
C LYS A 149 0.00 4.08 -10.87
N VAL A 150 0.99 4.47 -10.08
CA VAL A 150 2.32 4.88 -10.57
C VAL A 150 3.01 3.74 -11.32
N LEU A 151 3.08 2.55 -10.72
CA LEU A 151 3.72 1.37 -11.32
C LEU A 151 3.02 0.89 -12.60
N LEU A 152 1.71 1.11 -12.71
CA LEU A 152 0.91 0.79 -13.89
C LEU A 152 0.89 1.90 -14.95
N GLY A 153 1.43 3.08 -14.63
CA GLY A 153 1.45 4.25 -15.53
C GLY A 153 0.08 4.89 -15.74
N LEU A 154 -0.82 4.82 -14.76
CA LEU A 154 -2.19 5.35 -14.87
C LEU A 154 -2.22 6.86 -14.61
N GLU A 155 -1.60 7.62 -15.50
CA GLU A 155 -1.37 9.05 -15.35
C GLU A 155 -2.65 9.84 -15.04
N THR A 156 -3.72 9.62 -15.79
CA THR A 156 -5.00 10.33 -15.62
C THR A 156 -5.70 10.04 -14.30
N GLN A 157 -5.37 8.91 -13.65
CA GLN A 157 -5.86 8.57 -12.31
C GLN A 157 -4.99 9.11 -11.17
N ILE A 158 -3.81 9.66 -11.51
CA ILE A 158 -2.87 10.28 -10.58
C ILE A 158 -3.04 11.81 -10.68
N PHE A 159 -2.92 12.33 -11.90
CA PHE A 159 -2.97 13.75 -12.26
C PHE A 159 -4.31 14.08 -12.88
N SER A 160 -5.12 14.79 -12.12
CA SER A 160 -6.38 15.41 -12.53
C SER A 160 -6.84 16.32 -11.39
N PRO A 161 -7.44 17.49 -11.68
CA PRO A 161 -8.02 18.35 -10.65
C PRO A 161 -9.01 17.62 -9.73
N GLU A 162 -9.80 16.69 -10.27
CA GLU A 162 -10.77 15.90 -9.48
C GLU A 162 -10.11 14.84 -8.59
N ASN A 163 -8.90 14.41 -8.96
CA ASN A 163 -8.13 13.41 -8.23
C ASN A 163 -7.06 14.04 -7.33
N ALA A 164 -7.06 15.35 -7.12
CA ALA A 164 -6.04 16.05 -6.32
C ALA A 164 -5.86 15.42 -4.93
N PHE A 165 -6.93 14.93 -4.30
CA PHE A 165 -6.86 14.24 -3.01
C PHE A 165 -6.01 12.97 -3.02
N THR A 166 -5.89 12.29 -4.16
CA THR A 166 -5.03 11.12 -4.33
C THR A 166 -3.57 11.47 -4.03
N ILE A 167 -3.09 12.65 -4.45
CA ILE A 167 -1.72 13.13 -4.22
C ILE A 167 -1.64 13.90 -2.89
N TRP A 168 -2.53 14.86 -2.71
CA TRP A 168 -2.48 15.87 -1.64
C TRP A 168 -3.05 15.40 -0.31
N GLY A 169 -3.67 14.22 -0.25
CA GLY A 169 -4.07 13.58 1.00
C GLY A 169 -2.90 13.13 1.88
N CYS A 170 -1.70 12.95 1.31
CA CYS A 170 -0.51 12.59 2.09
C CYS A 170 -0.07 13.73 3.02
N THR A 171 0.03 13.45 4.32
CA THR A 171 0.54 14.38 5.34
C THR A 171 2.06 14.40 5.48
N VAL A 172 2.79 13.55 4.74
CA VAL A 172 4.27 13.49 4.78
C VAL A 172 4.77 13.17 6.20
N CYS A 173 4.10 12.23 6.89
CA CYS A 173 4.42 11.83 8.26
C CYS A 173 5.44 10.68 8.37
N ASP A 174 5.92 10.14 7.24
CA ASP A 174 6.90 9.06 7.14
C ASP A 174 6.58 7.70 7.76
N THR A 175 5.40 7.52 8.38
CA THR A 175 4.99 6.23 8.93
C THR A 175 5.09 5.10 7.91
N CYS A 176 4.73 5.35 6.65
CA CYS A 176 4.79 4.34 5.59
C CYS A 176 6.21 3.93 5.18
N ASN A 177 7.22 4.79 5.37
CA ASN A 177 8.62 4.48 5.13
C ASN A 177 9.12 3.54 6.24
N GLU A 178 8.82 3.87 7.49
CA GLU A 178 9.30 3.13 8.68
C GLU A 178 8.78 1.69 8.72
N VAL A 179 7.50 1.49 8.41
CA VAL A 179 6.84 0.17 8.46
C VAL A 179 7.10 -0.69 7.23
N CYS A 180 7.76 -0.16 6.18
CA CYS A 180 7.91 -0.87 4.92
C CYS A 180 8.93 -2.03 5.04
N PRO A 181 8.51 -3.29 4.83
CA PRO A 181 9.42 -4.45 4.93
C PRO A 181 10.41 -4.54 3.75
N GLN A 182 10.19 -3.77 2.69
CA GLN A 182 11.08 -3.68 1.53
C GLN A 182 11.90 -2.40 1.50
N LYS A 183 11.81 -1.56 2.55
CA LYS A 183 12.50 -0.26 2.63
C LYS A 183 12.26 0.63 1.41
N VAL A 184 11.06 0.55 0.84
CA VAL A 184 10.54 1.55 -0.11
C VAL A 184 10.36 2.86 0.67
N GLU A 185 10.54 3.99 0.01
CA GLU A 185 10.30 5.32 0.57
C GLU A 185 9.07 5.99 -0.07
N PRO A 186 7.82 5.55 0.24
CA PRO A 186 6.63 6.14 -0.35
C PRO A 186 6.51 7.66 -0.14
N THR A 187 7.00 8.22 0.96
CA THR A 187 6.92 9.67 1.18
C THR A 187 7.65 10.47 0.10
N GLU A 188 8.81 9.99 -0.37
CA GLU A 188 9.57 10.65 -1.44
C GLU A 188 8.79 10.60 -2.76
N LEU A 189 8.16 9.46 -3.06
CA LEU A 189 7.26 9.33 -4.20
C LEU A 189 6.11 10.34 -4.10
N PHE A 190 5.42 10.43 -2.96
CA PHE A 190 4.28 11.33 -2.80
C PHE A 190 4.70 12.80 -2.91
N THR A 191 5.87 13.16 -2.38
CA THR A 191 6.43 14.52 -2.50
C THR A 191 6.80 14.83 -3.96
N THR A 192 7.38 13.87 -4.67
CA THR A 192 7.68 14.00 -6.10
C THR A 192 6.40 14.20 -6.93
N LEU A 193 5.34 13.47 -6.62
CA LEU A 193 4.04 13.63 -7.27
C LEU A 193 3.39 14.99 -6.96
N LYS A 194 3.53 15.51 -5.73
CA LYS A 194 3.11 16.88 -5.39
C LYS A 194 3.82 17.91 -6.26
N ASN A 195 5.15 17.82 -6.38
CA ASN A 195 5.92 18.73 -7.23
C ASN A 195 5.46 18.68 -8.70
N MET A 196 5.25 17.47 -9.25
CA MET A 196 4.75 17.31 -10.61
C MET A 196 3.32 17.83 -10.79
N SER A 197 2.46 17.68 -9.79
CA SER A 197 1.09 18.23 -9.79
C SER A 197 1.13 19.75 -9.77
N THR A 198 2.03 20.35 -8.97
CA THR A 198 2.23 21.80 -8.94
C THR A 198 2.76 22.34 -10.26
N GLU A 199 3.74 21.68 -10.89
CA GLU A 199 4.29 22.04 -12.21
C GLU A 199 3.23 22.03 -13.33
N ARG A 200 2.19 21.21 -13.18
CA ARG A 200 1.05 21.11 -14.10
C ARG A 200 -0.07 22.12 -13.83
N GLY A 201 0.00 22.88 -12.74
CA GLY A 201 -1.10 23.76 -12.31
C GLY A 201 -2.28 23.00 -11.67
N GLU A 202 -2.07 21.75 -11.24
CA GLU A 202 -3.11 20.88 -10.70
C GLU A 202 -3.09 20.79 -9.16
N ALA A 203 -2.25 21.59 -8.49
CA ALA A 203 -2.25 21.61 -7.02
C ALA A 203 -3.48 22.36 -6.48
N PRO A 204 -3.92 22.07 -5.24
CA PRO A 204 -4.97 22.83 -4.62
C PRO A 204 -4.61 24.33 -4.48
N PRO A 205 -5.56 25.26 -4.73
CA PRO A 205 -5.30 26.71 -4.77
C PRO A 205 -4.58 27.27 -3.54
N HIS A 206 -4.87 26.75 -2.35
CA HIS A 206 -4.29 27.24 -1.10
C HIS A 206 -2.77 27.06 -1.01
N TYR A 207 -2.18 26.09 -1.72
CA TYR A 207 -0.72 25.97 -1.77
C TYR A 207 -0.08 27.12 -2.57
N TYR A 208 -0.74 27.58 -3.63
CA TYR A 208 -0.27 28.72 -4.42
C TYR A 208 -0.39 30.02 -3.64
N THR A 209 -1.55 30.27 -3.01
CA THR A 209 -1.74 31.44 -2.12
C THR A 209 -0.73 31.47 -0.97
N GLN A 210 -0.43 30.31 -0.39
CA GLN A 210 0.58 30.21 0.66
C GLN A 210 1.98 30.55 0.16
N ALA A 211 2.32 30.13 -1.07
CA ALA A 211 3.60 30.44 -1.69
C ALA A 211 3.71 31.92 -2.09
N GLU A 212 2.65 32.54 -2.60
CA GLU A 212 2.56 34.00 -2.84
C GLU A 212 2.78 34.78 -1.55
N THR A 213 2.13 34.38 -0.47
CA THR A 213 2.29 35.01 0.84
C THR A 213 3.76 34.99 1.30
N ILE A 214 4.47 33.88 1.08
CA ILE A 214 5.90 33.76 1.38
C ILE A 214 6.74 34.65 0.46
N LEU A 215 6.42 34.73 -0.83
CA LEU A 215 7.11 35.58 -1.80
C LEU A 215 6.98 37.07 -1.46
N GLU A 216 5.80 37.50 -1.01
CA GLU A 216 5.51 38.90 -0.69
C GLU A 216 6.04 39.32 0.69
N HIS A 217 5.88 38.46 1.70
CA HIS A 217 6.11 38.85 3.10
C HIS A 217 7.35 38.18 3.72
N GLY A 218 7.96 37.22 3.02
CA GLY A 218 9.03 36.38 3.56
C GLY A 218 8.57 35.44 4.70
N LYS A 219 7.25 35.27 4.89
CA LYS A 219 6.65 34.47 5.96
C LYS A 219 5.48 33.67 5.42
N ALA A 220 5.32 32.43 5.90
CA ALA A 220 4.11 31.66 5.65
C ALA A 220 2.89 32.30 6.35
N ILE A 221 3.10 32.81 7.56
CA ILE A 221 2.06 33.51 8.31
C ILE A 221 2.61 34.90 8.67
N PRO A 222 2.23 35.96 7.90
CA PRO A 222 2.63 37.32 8.19
C PRO A 222 2.13 37.76 9.58
N SER A 223 2.93 38.58 10.27
CA SER A 223 2.54 39.06 11.60
C SER A 223 1.41 40.08 11.49
N GLN A 224 0.43 39.96 12.39
CA GLN A 224 -0.70 40.87 12.49
C GLN A 224 -0.51 41.81 13.69
N PRO A 225 -1.04 43.05 13.65
CA PRO A 225 -0.93 44.00 14.77
C PRO A 225 -1.41 43.43 16.12
N ALA A 226 -2.43 42.57 16.10
CA ALA A 226 -2.93 41.90 17.30
C ALA A 226 -1.93 40.90 17.92
N ILE A 227 -1.12 40.23 17.08
CA ILE A 227 -0.07 39.32 17.53
C ILE A 227 1.05 40.13 18.19
N GLU A 228 1.51 41.21 17.56
CA GLU A 228 2.57 42.06 18.13
C GLU A 228 2.15 42.68 19.47
N ARG A 229 0.94 43.22 19.58
CA ARG A 229 0.40 43.72 20.85
C ARG A 229 0.41 42.66 21.96
N ARG A 230 -0.06 41.44 21.65
CA ARG A 230 -0.06 40.33 22.60
C ARG A 230 1.35 39.93 23.02
N ARG A 231 2.32 40.01 22.12
CA ARG A 231 3.74 39.74 22.43
C ARG A 231 4.31 40.78 23.40
N GLU A 232 3.98 42.06 23.20
CA GLU A 232 4.38 43.14 24.11
C GLU A 232 3.79 42.96 25.52
N GLU A 233 2.50 42.62 25.61
CA GLU A 233 1.82 42.29 26.89
C GLU A 233 2.52 41.13 27.61
N LEU A 234 2.94 40.11 26.85
CA LEU A 234 3.69 38.96 27.34
C LEU A 234 5.20 39.23 27.52
N LYS A 235 5.67 40.47 27.28
CA LYS A 235 7.08 40.89 27.35
C LYS A 235 8.02 40.02 26.51
N LEU A 236 7.54 39.53 25.37
CA LEU A 236 8.33 38.74 24.43
C LEU A 236 9.16 39.66 23.52
N PRO A 237 10.35 39.21 23.05
CA PRO A 237 11.17 39.99 22.14
C PRO A 237 10.45 40.24 20.79
N PRO A 238 10.75 41.34 20.08
CA PRO A 238 10.17 41.61 18.77
C PRO A 238 10.55 40.51 17.77
N ILE A 239 9.63 40.19 16.85
CA ILE A 239 9.91 39.18 15.80
C ILE A 239 10.91 39.77 14.81
N GLN A 240 11.98 39.04 14.51
CA GLN A 240 12.93 39.43 13.47
C GLN A 240 12.21 39.54 12.12
N LYS A 241 12.41 40.67 11.44
CA LYS A 241 11.87 40.89 10.09
C LYS A 241 12.73 40.10 9.10
N PRO A 242 12.13 39.30 8.20
CA PRO A 242 12.86 38.63 7.15
C PRO A 242 13.39 39.65 6.13
N ASP A 243 14.51 39.34 5.51
CA ASP A 243 14.96 40.05 4.30
C ASP A 243 14.14 39.54 3.10
N VAL A 244 13.09 40.30 2.77
CA VAL A 244 12.19 39.95 1.67
C VAL A 244 12.92 39.98 0.32
N ASN A 245 13.89 40.87 0.13
CA ASN A 245 14.63 40.97 -1.13
C ASN A 245 15.51 39.74 -1.36
N GLU A 246 16.18 39.27 -0.31
CA GLU A 246 16.97 38.04 -0.35
C GLU A 246 16.07 36.83 -0.69
N ILE A 247 14.93 36.71 0.00
CA ILE A 247 13.98 35.61 -0.22
C ILE A 247 13.45 35.64 -1.67
N GLN A 248 13.03 36.80 -2.17
CA GLN A 248 12.56 36.95 -3.54
C GLN A 248 13.64 36.59 -4.57
N LYS A 249 14.89 37.00 -4.31
CA LYS A 249 16.04 36.63 -5.16
C LYS A 249 16.26 35.12 -5.20
N LEU A 250 16.20 34.45 -4.05
CA LEU A 250 16.32 32.99 -3.95
C LEU A 250 15.18 32.28 -4.69
N LEU A 251 13.93 32.67 -4.45
CA LEU A 251 12.75 32.06 -5.07
C LEU A 251 12.70 32.28 -6.59
N SER A 252 13.18 33.43 -7.07
CA SER A 252 13.34 33.70 -8.49
C SER A 252 14.43 32.82 -9.12
N SER A 253 15.53 32.60 -8.40
CA SER A 253 16.65 31.78 -8.86
C SER A 253 16.30 30.29 -8.95
N THR A 254 15.41 29.79 -8.09
CA THR A 254 14.91 28.41 -8.11
C THR A 254 13.77 28.16 -9.11
N LYS A 255 13.39 29.18 -9.89
CA LYS A 255 12.29 29.14 -10.89
C LYS A 255 10.90 28.87 -10.29
N ILE A 256 10.73 29.01 -8.97
CA ILE A 256 9.42 28.87 -8.30
C ILE A 256 8.48 30.00 -8.76
N SER A 257 9.01 31.21 -8.98
CA SER A 257 8.24 32.34 -9.51
C SER A 257 7.51 32.03 -10.82
N ASN A 258 8.14 31.24 -11.71
CA ASN A 258 7.56 30.83 -12.99
C ASN A 258 6.40 29.83 -12.84
N ILE A 259 6.30 29.15 -11.70
CA ILE A 259 5.22 28.23 -11.39
C ILE A 259 4.02 29.02 -10.87
N LEU A 260 4.27 30.03 -10.03
CA LEU A 260 3.23 30.92 -9.50
C LEU A 260 2.62 31.79 -10.60
N SER A 261 3.42 32.27 -11.55
CA SER A 261 2.93 33.13 -12.65
C SER A 261 2.06 32.43 -13.70
N LYS A 262 1.91 31.10 -13.63
CA LYS A 262 1.17 30.28 -14.62
C LYS A 262 -0.31 30.10 -14.25
N ILE A 263 -0.74 30.64 -13.12
CA ILE A 263 -2.04 30.43 -12.49
C ILE A 263 -2.69 31.80 -12.33
#